data_AF-A0A968LSR5-F1
#
_entry.id   AF-A0A968LSR5-F1
#
_cell.length_a   1.000
_cell.length_b   1.000
_cell.length_c   1.000
_cell.angle_alpha   90.00
_cell.angle_beta   90.00
_cell.angle_gamma   90.00
#
_symmetry.space_group_name_H-M   'P 1'
#
loop_
_entity.id
_entity.type
_entity.pdbx_description
1 polymer ?
#
loop_
_entity_poly.entity_id
_entity_poly.type
_entity_poly.pdbx_seq_one_letter_code
_entity_poly.pdbx_strand_id
1 'polypeptide(L)'
;MVEGSVERVELNATLKSQLKAANSARDRVAIYASHGIWYDALTELGELYRTNPQNRKVQEDWADLLHSVGLGAIARVPIVDCCQPNETMLGVLLDDRK
;
A
#
# COMPACT_ATOMS: atom_id res chain seq x y z
N MET A 1 7.73 25.16 11.85
CA MET A 1 6.61 24.48 12.50
C MET A 1 5.71 24.00 11.38
N VAL A 2 5.56 22.69 11.21
CA VAL A 2 4.64 22.13 10.20
C VAL A 2 3.36 21.80 10.95
N GLU A 3 2.29 22.51 10.66
CA GLU A 3 0.97 22.20 11.20
C GLU A 3 0.41 21.01 10.42
N GLY A 4 0.13 19.90 11.13
CA GLY A 4 -0.61 18.78 10.56
C GLY A 4 -2.10 19.05 10.71
N SER A 5 -2.76 19.53 9.65
CA SER A 5 -4.21 19.71 9.63
C SER A 5 -4.90 18.37 9.32
N VAL A 6 -5.73 17.88 10.25
CA VAL A 6 -6.64 16.75 10.00
C VAL A 6 -7.98 17.31 9.54
N GLU A 7 -8.26 17.20 8.24
CA GLU A 7 -9.57 17.53 7.70
C GLU A 7 -10.45 16.29 7.71
N ARG A 8 -11.58 16.34 8.42
CA ARG A 8 -12.60 15.31 8.32
C ARG A 8 -13.35 15.56 7.03
N VAL A 9 -12.97 14.84 5.98
CA VAL A 9 -13.80 14.71 4.79
C VAL A 9 -15.06 13.96 5.24
N GLU A 10 -16.16 14.69 5.46
CA GLU A 10 -17.48 14.10 5.60
C GLU A 10 -17.63 13.10 4.46
N LEU A 11 -17.85 11.81 4.77
CA LEU A 11 -18.13 10.80 3.76
C LEU A 11 -19.42 11.21 3.03
N ASN A 12 -19.23 12.05 2.02
CA ASN A 12 -20.29 12.65 1.22
C ASN A 12 -21.16 11.50 0.71
N ALA A 13 -22.47 11.67 0.70
CA ALA A 13 -23.41 10.63 0.25
C ALA A 13 -22.98 10.03 -1.11
N THR A 14 -22.40 10.86 -1.98
CA THR A 14 -21.78 10.46 -3.25
C THR A 14 -20.64 9.46 -3.07
N LEU A 15 -19.67 9.72 -2.20
CA LEU A 15 -18.54 8.81 -1.94
C LEU A 15 -19.05 7.46 -1.40
N LYS A 16 -19.98 7.49 -0.44
CA LYS A 16 -20.59 6.25 0.10
C LYS A 16 -21.31 5.46 -1.00
N SER A 17 -22.00 6.14 -1.91
CA SER A 17 -22.68 5.49 -3.04
C SER A 17 -21.70 4.88 -4.03
N GLN A 18 -20.62 5.60 -4.36
CA GLN A 18 -19.57 5.11 -5.26
C GLN A 18 -18.86 3.89 -4.68
N LEU A 19 -18.49 3.92 -3.40
CA LEU A 19 -17.85 2.79 -2.72
C LEU A 19 -18.78 1.57 -2.61
N LYS A 20 -20.10 1.77 -2.46
CA LYS A 20 -21.10 0.69 -2.50
C LYS A 20 -21.27 0.08 -3.88
N ALA A 21 -21.10 0.88 -4.93
CA ALA A 21 -21.23 0.43 -6.32
C ALA A 21 -19.93 -0.19 -6.88
N ALA A 22 -18.81 -0.06 -6.15
CA ALA A 22 -17.53 -0.63 -6.55
C ALA A 22 -17.59 -2.16 -6.55
N ASN A 23 -17.19 -2.78 -7.66
CA ASN A 23 -17.24 -4.22 -7.85
C ASN A 23 -15.93 -4.92 -7.45
N SER A 24 -14.85 -4.15 -7.30
CA SER A 24 -13.54 -4.67 -6.91
C SER A 24 -12.83 -3.74 -5.93
N ALA A 25 -11.87 -4.30 -5.19
CA ALA A 25 -11.02 -3.53 -4.29
C ALA A 25 -10.21 -2.45 -5.03
N ARG A 26 -9.79 -2.74 -6.27
CA ARG A 26 -9.12 -1.76 -7.14
C ARG A 26 -10.03 -0.59 -7.53
N ASP A 27 -11.33 -0.83 -7.74
CA ASP A 27 -12.28 0.25 -8.01
C ASP A 27 -12.43 1.15 -6.78
N ARG A 28 -12.44 0.57 -5.58
CA ARG A 28 -12.46 1.35 -4.32
C ARG A 28 -11.19 2.19 -4.16
N VAL A 29 -10.00 1.64 -4.47
CA VAL A 29 -8.74 2.39 -4.51
C VAL A 29 -8.83 3.60 -5.45
N ALA A 30 -9.35 3.41 -6.66
CA ALA A 30 -9.52 4.50 -7.63
C ALA A 30 -10.48 5.58 -7.12
N ILE A 31 -11.59 5.18 -6.49
CA ILE A 31 -12.53 6.10 -5.85
C ILE A 31 -11.84 6.90 -4.74
N TYR A 32 -11.17 6.24 -3.80
CA TYR A 32 -10.45 6.92 -2.71
C TYR A 32 -9.40 7.90 -3.24
N ALA A 33 -8.58 7.47 -4.21
CA ALA A 33 -7.58 8.33 -4.85
C ALA A 33 -8.20 9.56 -5.53
N SER A 34 -9.32 9.38 -6.25
CA SER A 34 -10.03 10.49 -6.92
C SER A 34 -10.62 11.54 -5.97
N HIS A 35 -10.92 11.14 -4.72
CA HIS A 35 -11.38 12.04 -3.65
C HIS A 35 -10.25 12.55 -2.76
N GLY A 36 -8.98 12.27 -3.10
CA GLY A 36 -7.81 12.68 -2.31
C GLY A 36 -7.62 11.92 -1.00
N ILE A 37 -8.38 10.83 -0.79
CA ILE A 37 -8.33 9.98 0.41
C ILE A 37 -7.23 8.92 0.22
N TRP A 38 -6.00 9.39 0.09
CA TRP A 38 -4.87 8.54 -0.30
C TRP A 38 -4.48 7.51 0.77
N TYR A 39 -4.82 7.75 2.05
CA TYR A 39 -4.51 6.82 3.14
C TYR A 39 -5.33 5.52 3.05
N ASP A 40 -6.63 5.63 2.77
CA ASP A 40 -7.50 4.46 2.57
C ASP A 40 -7.15 3.75 1.25
N ALA A 41 -6.88 4.52 0.19
CA ALA A 41 -6.39 3.98 -1.09
C ALA A 41 -5.10 3.17 -0.91
N LEU A 42 -4.14 3.70 -0.14
CA LEU A 42 -2.86 3.05 0.13
C LEU A 42 -3.04 1.77 0.94
N THR A 43 -3.90 1.79 1.95
CA THR A 43 -4.19 0.63 2.79
C THR A 43 -4.75 -0.52 1.95
N GLU A 44 -5.78 -0.22 1.16
CA GLU A 44 -6.46 -1.23 0.35
C GLU A 44 -5.58 -1.74 -0.79
N LEU A 45 -4.86 -0.86 -1.48
CA LEU A 45 -3.94 -1.27 -2.53
C LEU A 45 -2.73 -2.03 -1.98
N GLY A 46 -2.27 -1.69 -0.77
CA GLY A 46 -1.19 -2.40 -0.09
C GLY A 46 -1.56 -3.84 0.28
N GLU A 47 -2.81 -4.10 0.64
CA GLU A 47 -3.33 -5.46 0.81
C GLU A 47 -3.36 -6.23 -0.51
N LEU A 48 -3.83 -5.60 -1.60
CA LEU A 48 -3.80 -6.22 -2.93
C LEU A 48 -2.37 -6.53 -3.39
N TYR A 49 -1.44 -5.62 -3.16
CA TYR A 49 -0.03 -5.78 -3.52
C TYR A 49 0.63 -6.92 -2.75
N ARG A 50 0.37 -7.02 -1.43
CA ARG A 50 0.89 -8.11 -0.59
C ARG A 50 0.33 -9.48 -0.98
N THR A 51 -0.97 -9.54 -1.29
CA THR A 51 -1.64 -10.81 -1.63
C THR A 51 -1.36 -11.27 -3.06
N ASN A 52 -1.09 -10.34 -3.98
CA ASN A 52 -0.87 -10.62 -5.39
C ASN A 52 0.42 -9.95 -5.91
N PRO A 53 1.60 -10.26 -5.34
CA PRO A 53 2.83 -9.53 -5.64
C PRO A 53 3.30 -9.70 -7.09
N GLN A 54 2.86 -10.75 -7.81
CA GLN A 54 3.19 -10.99 -9.21
C GLN A 54 2.22 -10.34 -10.20
N ASN A 55 1.11 -9.76 -9.73
CA ASN A 55 0.14 -9.14 -10.61
C ASN A 55 0.67 -7.79 -11.10
N ARG A 56 1.17 -7.76 -12.33
CA ARG A 56 1.72 -6.55 -12.97
C ARG A 56 0.78 -5.35 -12.90
N LYS A 57 -0.53 -5.57 -13.03
CA LYS A 57 -1.52 -4.49 -12.98
C LYS A 57 -1.57 -3.85 -11.58
N VAL A 58 -1.41 -4.64 -10.52
CA VAL A 58 -1.37 -4.17 -9.12
C VAL A 58 -0.05 -3.46 -8.83
N GLN A 59 1.07 -3.92 -9.40
CA GLN A 59 2.36 -3.25 -9.28
C GLN A 59 2.35 -1.86 -9.95
N GLU A 60 1.75 -1.75 -11.13
CA GLU A 60 1.58 -0.48 -11.85
C GLU A 60 0.75 0.50 -11.01
N ASP A 61 -0.42 0.07 -10.52
CA ASP A 61 -1.25 0.90 -9.62
C ASP A 61 -0.52 1.36 -8.36
N TRP A 62 0.26 0.46 -7.75
CA TRP A 62 1.02 0.76 -6.55
C TRP A 62 2.04 1.87 -6.80
N ALA A 63 2.74 1.77 -7.94
CA ALA A 63 3.69 2.79 -8.34
C ALA A 63 3.00 4.12 -8.65
N ASP A 64 1.88 4.10 -9.38
CA ASP A 64 1.13 5.29 -9.76
C ASP A 64 0.57 6.02 -8.52
N LEU A 65 -0.04 5.27 -7.58
CA LEU A 65 -0.56 5.85 -6.34
C LEU A 65 0.56 6.52 -5.53
N LEU A 66 1.68 5.83 -5.31
CA LEU A 66 2.79 6.39 -4.54
C LEU A 66 3.43 7.58 -5.25
N HIS A 67 3.52 7.56 -6.59
CA HIS A 67 4.01 8.71 -7.33
C HIS A 67 3.10 9.94 -7.17
N SER A 68 1.78 9.73 -7.21
CA SER A 68 0.79 10.81 -7.09
C SER A 68 0.87 11.58 -5.76
N VAL A 69 1.34 10.92 -4.69
CA VAL A 69 1.50 11.52 -3.35
C VAL A 69 2.95 11.86 -3.00
N GLY A 70 3.88 11.82 -3.97
CA GLY A 70 5.28 12.17 -3.76
C GLY A 70 6.13 11.09 -3.08
N LEU A 71 5.62 9.86 -2.99
CA LEU A 71 6.30 8.68 -2.42
C LEU A 71 6.90 7.76 -3.49
N GLY A 72 7.12 8.25 -4.71
CA GLY A 72 7.64 7.44 -5.82
C GLY A 72 8.99 6.77 -5.56
N ALA A 73 9.81 7.31 -4.64
CA ALA A 73 11.10 6.73 -4.26
C ALA A 73 10.97 5.33 -3.63
N ILE A 74 9.85 5.02 -2.98
CA ILE A 74 9.59 3.73 -2.34
C ILE A 74 8.69 2.80 -3.18
N ALA A 75 8.25 3.24 -4.36
CA ALA A 75 7.31 2.49 -5.20
C ALA A 75 7.80 1.11 -5.64
N ARG A 76 9.12 0.90 -5.70
CA ARG A 76 9.75 -0.36 -6.11
C ARG A 76 10.33 -1.16 -4.95
N VAL A 77 10.16 -0.67 -3.71
CA VAL A 77 10.62 -1.39 -2.52
C VAL A 77 9.62 -2.51 -2.24
N PRO A 78 10.07 -3.78 -2.17
CA PRO A 78 9.16 -4.89 -1.90
C PRO A 78 8.62 -4.81 -0.46
N ILE A 79 7.34 -5.12 -0.30
CA ILE A 79 6.75 -5.33 1.03
C ILE A 79 7.08 -6.76 1.44
N VAL A 80 8.07 -6.92 2.30
CA VAL A 80 8.51 -8.23 2.81
C VAL A 80 7.84 -8.53 4.15
N ASP A 81 7.55 -9.81 4.40
CA ASP A 81 7.18 -10.24 5.74
C ASP A 81 8.36 -10.02 6.70
N CYS A 82 8.05 -9.57 7.92
CA CYS A 82 9.05 -9.30 8.93
C CYS A 82 9.84 -10.57 9.25
N CYS A 83 11.16 -10.44 9.40
CA CYS A 83 12.07 -11.52 9.71
C CYS A 83 12.04 -12.67 8.69
N GLN A 84 12.26 -12.36 7.41
CA GLN A 84 12.98 -13.31 6.55
C GLN A 84 14.43 -13.33 7.08
N PRO A 85 14.87 -14.34 7.87
CA PRO A 85 16.30 -14.51 8.06
C PRO A 85 16.87 -14.64 6.67
N ASN A 86 17.73 -13.71 6.30
CA ASN A 86 18.65 -13.90 5.22
C ASN A 86 19.30 -15.28 5.41
N GLU A 87 18.88 -16.27 4.60
CA GLU A 87 19.43 -17.63 4.65
C GLU A 87 20.96 -17.66 4.41
N THR A 88 21.56 -16.52 4.09
CA THR A 88 23.01 -16.34 4.03
C THR A 88 23.70 -16.30 5.41
N MET A 89 22.99 -16.32 6.55
CA MET A 89 23.62 -16.31 7.88
C MET A 89 23.41 -17.57 8.74
N LEU A 90 22.64 -18.57 8.29
CA LEU A 90 22.47 -19.83 9.03
C LEU A 90 23.73 -20.71 9.04
N GLY A 91 24.71 -20.45 8.17
CA GLY A 91 25.98 -21.17 8.11
C GLY A 91 27.07 -20.69 9.06
N VAL A 92 26.91 -19.54 9.74
CA VAL A 92 27.98 -18.92 10.56
C VAL A 92 27.73 -19.06 12.06
N LEU A 93 26.54 -19.48 12.49
CA LEU A 93 26.15 -19.53 13.91
C LEU A 93 26.13 -20.93 14.53
N LEU A 94 26.68 -21.95 13.86
CA LEU A 94 26.91 -23.28 14.45
C LEU A 94 28.37 -23.53 14.87
N ASP A 95 29.22 -22.50 14.92
CA ASP A 95 30.61 -22.57 15.42
C ASP A 95 30.75 -21.91 16.80
N ASP A 96 29.80 -22.12 17.71
CA ASP A 96 30.00 -21.77 19.12
C ASP A 96 29.17 -22.68 20.03
N ARG A 97 29.55 -23.95 20.06
CA ARG A 97 29.31 -24.79 21.24
C ARG A 97 30.47 -25.76 21.46
N LYS A 98 31.48 -25.28 22.17
CA LYS A 98 32.31 -26.13 23.02
C LYS A 98 31.54 -26.50 24.28
#